data_AF-A0A239G9I0-F1
#
_entry.id   AF-A0A239G9I0-F1
#
_cell.length_a   1.000
_cell.length_b   1.000
_cell.length_c   1.000
_cell.angle_alpha   90.00
_cell.angle_beta   90.00
_cell.angle_gamma   90.00
#
_symmetry.space_group_name_H-M   'P 1'
#
loop_
_entity.id
_entity.type
_entity.pdbx_description
1 polymer ?
#
loop_
_entity_poly.entity_id
_entity_poly.type
_entity_poly.pdbx_seq_one_letter_code
_entity_poly.pdbx_strand_id
1 'polypeptide(L)'
;MSAQPVEPLLPGQVHRVPRTIAGIAAWLSEERRAEFLAEITAAEEEDEYEDVLDGWWAEAHFAQIPDREARRAEAIAEMRAGKKVSLDELRARWRLRGDDAG
;
A
#
# COMPACT_ATOMS: atom_id res chain seq x y z
N MET A 1 35.21 5.84 -8.26
CA MET A 1 33.83 5.53 -7.83
C MET A 1 32.89 6.10 -8.88
N SER A 2 32.12 5.27 -9.56
CA SER A 2 31.05 5.69 -10.47
C SER A 2 29.73 5.64 -9.73
N ALA A 3 29.02 6.77 -9.65
CA ALA A 3 27.63 6.77 -9.24
C ALA A 3 26.80 6.26 -10.42
N GLN A 4 26.15 5.11 -10.29
CA GLN A 4 25.16 4.71 -11.29
C GLN A 4 23.94 5.63 -11.18
N PRO A 5 23.32 6.04 -12.31
CA PRO A 5 22.10 6.83 -12.28
C PRO A 5 21.01 6.02 -11.58
N VAL A 6 20.32 6.65 -10.62
CA VAL A 6 19.08 6.09 -10.10
C VAL A 6 18.03 6.25 -11.20
N GLU A 7 17.61 5.15 -11.82
CA GLU A 7 16.54 5.18 -12.80
C GLU A 7 15.26 5.78 -12.16
N PRO A 8 14.57 6.71 -12.83
CA PRO A 8 13.32 7.24 -12.34
C PRO A 8 12.25 6.13 -12.35
N LEU A 9 11.42 6.11 -11.30
CA LEU A 9 10.28 5.19 -11.21
C LEU A 9 9.28 5.46 -12.34
N LEU A 10 8.78 4.40 -12.98
CA LEU A 10 7.69 4.51 -13.95
C LEU A 10 6.38 4.90 -13.24
N PRO A 11 5.41 5.50 -13.97
CA PRO A 11 4.12 5.85 -13.38
C PRO A 11 3.45 4.66 -12.68
N GLY A 12 3.16 4.81 -11.39
CA GLY A 12 2.56 3.77 -10.56
C GLY A 12 3.56 2.81 -9.88
N GLN A 13 4.86 2.93 -10.16
CA GLN A 13 5.88 2.27 -9.36
C GLN A 13 6.15 3.07 -8.08
N VAL A 14 6.27 2.35 -6.97
CA VAL A 14 6.67 2.89 -5.66
C VAL A 14 8.04 2.32 -5.30
N HIS A 15 8.80 3.07 -4.50
CA HIS A 15 10.02 2.52 -3.91
C HIS A 15 9.66 1.37 -2.97
N ARG A 16 10.49 0.33 -2.97
CA ARG A 16 10.36 -0.76 -2.02
C ARG A 16 10.63 -0.24 -0.61
N VAL A 17 9.66 -0.40 0.28
CA VAL A 17 9.84 -0.11 1.71
C VAL A 17 10.50 -1.31 2.39
N PRO A 18 11.61 -1.15 3.13
CA PRO A 18 12.13 -2.22 3.97
C PRO A 18 11.13 -2.58 5.07
N ARG A 19 10.84 -3.88 5.26
CA ARG A 19 9.92 -4.38 6.31
C ARG A 19 10.63 -4.44 7.68
N THR A 20 11.07 -3.28 8.15
CA THR A 20 11.63 -3.07 9.49
C THR A 20 10.97 -1.85 10.11
N ILE A 21 10.95 -1.74 11.44
CA ILE A 21 10.32 -0.59 12.13
C ILE A 21 10.90 0.75 11.61
N ALA A 22 12.23 0.88 11.59
CA ALA A 22 12.87 2.09 11.09
C ALA A 22 12.64 2.30 9.57
N GLY A 23 12.61 1.22 8.80
CA GLY A 23 12.32 1.25 7.37
C GLY A 23 10.94 1.82 7.10
N ILE A 24 9.91 1.27 7.73
CA ILE A 24 8.51 1.71 7.59
C ILE A 24 8.35 3.16 8.07
N ALA A 25 8.85 3.47 9.27
CA ALA A 25 8.72 4.80 9.88
C ALA A 25 9.31 5.94 9.03
N ALA A 26 10.31 5.65 8.19
CA ALA A 26 10.93 6.63 7.30
C ALA A 26 10.02 7.07 6.14
N TRP A 27 9.00 6.28 5.80
CA TRP A 27 8.06 6.55 4.69
C TRP A 27 6.72 7.12 5.15
N LEU A 28 6.51 7.25 6.46
CA LEU A 28 5.27 7.78 7.04
C LEU A 28 5.39 9.27 7.36
N SER A 29 4.25 9.97 7.34
CA SER A 29 4.15 11.31 7.93
C SER A 29 4.42 11.24 9.43
N GLU A 30 4.69 12.38 10.06
CA GLU A 30 4.97 12.43 11.50
C GLU A 30 3.84 11.86 12.36
N GLU A 31 2.60 12.23 12.05
CA GLU A 31 1.40 11.75 12.74
C GLU A 31 1.25 10.23 12.59
N ARG A 32 1.35 9.72 11.35
CA ARG A 32 1.25 8.29 11.05
C ARG A 32 2.38 7.48 11.66
N ARG A 33 3.59 8.05 11.71
CA ARG A 33 4.74 7.43 12.37
C ARG A 33 4.50 7.29 13.88
N ALA A 34 3.88 8.28 14.52
CA ALA A 34 3.55 8.20 15.94
C ALA A 34 2.50 7.12 16.21
N GLU A 35 1.46 7.02 15.37
CA GLU A 35 0.45 5.95 15.43
C GLU A 35 1.09 4.57 15.28
N PHE A 36 1.91 4.38 14.25
CA PHE A 36 2.63 3.13 14.01
C PHE A 36 3.49 2.71 15.20
N LEU A 37 4.29 3.64 15.74
CA LEU A 37 5.15 3.36 16.88
C LEU A 37 4.35 3.03 18.13
N ALA A 38 3.19 3.66 18.33
CA ALA A 38 2.31 3.33 19.45
C ALA A 38 1.75 1.91 19.32
N GLU A 39 1.17 1.55 18.16
CA GLU A 39 0.59 0.22 17.91
C GLU A 39 1.64 -0.89 18.05
N ILE A 40 2.83 -0.72 17.46
CA ILE A 40 3.85 -1.77 17.50
C ILE A 40 4.45 -1.96 18.89
N THR A 41 4.42 -0.94 19.75
CA THR A 41 4.82 -1.06 21.15
C THR A 41 3.71 -1.61 22.05
N ALA A 42 2.45 -1.54 21.60
CA ALA A 42 1.30 -2.05 22.33
C ALA A 42 1.04 -3.53 22.04
N ALA A 43 1.54 -4.06 20.92
CA ALA A 43 1.41 -5.47 20.57
C ALA A 43 2.04 -6.38 21.64
N GLU A 44 1.25 -7.29 22.20
CA GLU A 44 1.68 -8.16 23.30
C GLU A 44 2.16 -9.53 22.80
N GLU A 45 1.55 -10.02 21.71
CA GLU A 45 1.82 -11.34 21.14
C GLU A 45 2.56 -11.24 19.80
N GLU A 46 3.29 -12.30 19.42
CA GLU A 46 4.06 -12.34 18.16
C GLU A 46 3.16 -12.15 16.93
N ASP A 47 2.01 -12.83 16.89
CA ASP A 47 1.04 -12.71 15.78
C ASP A 47 0.50 -11.28 15.64
N GLU A 48 0.23 -10.60 16.77
CA GLU A 48 -0.23 -9.21 16.77
C GLU A 48 0.86 -8.26 16.26
N TYR A 49 2.10 -8.49 16.68
CA TYR A 49 3.25 -7.74 16.19
C TYR A 49 3.42 -7.90 14.67
N GLU A 50 3.30 -9.12 14.15
CA GLU A 50 3.41 -9.38 12.71
C GLU A 50 2.28 -8.72 11.92
N ASP A 51 1.04 -8.80 12.41
CA ASP A 51 -0.14 -8.18 11.78
C ASP A 51 -0.02 -6.65 11.72
N VAL A 52 0.39 -6.02 12.83
CA VAL A 52 0.66 -4.57 12.87
C VAL A 52 1.76 -4.21 11.88
N LEU A 53 2.86 -4.98 11.86
CA LEU A 53 3.98 -4.72 10.97
C LEU A 53 3.58 -4.84 9.50
N ASP A 54 2.77 -5.82 9.12
CA ASP A 54 2.26 -5.99 7.75
C ASP A 54 1.30 -4.89 7.32
N GLY A 55 0.37 -4.52 8.20
CA GLY A 55 -0.56 -3.42 7.96
C GLY A 55 0.17 -2.12 7.67
N TRP A 56 1.12 -1.75 8.53
CA TRP A 56 1.90 -0.52 8.37
C TRP A 56 2.89 -0.59 7.22
N TRP A 57 3.43 -1.77 6.89
CA TRP A 57 4.26 -1.95 5.71
C TRP A 57 3.48 -1.71 4.42
N ALA A 58 2.22 -2.13 4.35
CA ALA A 58 1.35 -1.82 3.22
C ALA A 58 1.01 -0.32 3.16
N GLU A 59 0.68 0.30 4.30
CA GLU A 59 0.39 1.74 4.37
C GLU A 59 1.60 2.59 3.94
N ALA A 60 2.83 2.20 4.30
CA ALA A 60 4.05 2.89 3.87
C ALA A 60 4.26 2.85 2.34
N HIS A 61 3.84 1.77 1.66
CA HIS A 61 3.82 1.76 0.19
C HIS A 61 2.74 2.68 -0.37
N PHE A 62 1.55 2.69 0.25
CA PHE A 62 0.45 3.54 -0.19
C PHE A 62 0.69 5.03 0.03
N ALA A 63 1.46 5.40 1.06
CA ALA A 63 1.86 6.78 1.33
C ALA A 63 2.66 7.42 0.18
N GLN A 64 3.30 6.60 -0.66
CA GLN A 64 4.06 7.07 -1.82
C GLN A 64 3.17 7.40 -3.02
N ILE A 65 1.91 6.96 -3.03
CA ILE A 65 1.03 7.15 -4.19
C ILE A 65 0.31 8.50 -4.08
N PRO A 66 0.51 9.42 -5.05
CA PRO A 66 -0.18 10.72 -5.04
C PRO A 66 -1.71 10.56 -4.99
N ASP A 67 -2.39 11.41 -4.23
CA ASP A 67 -3.86 11.44 -4.12
C ASP A 67 -4.50 10.14 -3.58
N ARG A 68 -3.75 9.30 -2.87
CA ARG A 68 -4.24 8.02 -2.33
C ARG A 68 -5.48 8.19 -1.46
N GLU A 69 -5.45 9.15 -0.54
CA GLU A 69 -6.59 9.40 0.35
C GLU A 69 -7.84 9.84 -0.42
N ALA A 70 -7.68 10.72 -1.41
CA ALA A 70 -8.78 11.16 -2.27
C ALA A 70 -9.37 9.99 -3.07
N ARG A 71 -8.52 9.19 -3.71
CA ARG A 71 -8.94 8.00 -4.47
C ARG A 71 -9.60 6.94 -3.58
N ARG A 72 -9.11 6.76 -2.35
CA ARG A 72 -9.71 5.84 -1.37
C ARG A 72 -11.08 6.34 -0.90
N ALA A 73 -11.21 7.63 -0.62
CA ALA A 73 -12.47 8.24 -0.23
C ALA A 73 -13.51 8.15 -1.36
N GLU A 74 -13.11 8.40 -2.60
CA GLU A 74 -13.94 8.23 -3.79
C GLU A 74 -14.42 6.77 -3.92
N ALA A 75 -13.50 5.80 -3.87
CA ALA A 75 -13.85 4.38 -3.94
C ALA A 75 -14.85 3.95 -2.85
N ILE A 76 -14.68 4.44 -1.62
CA ILE A 76 -15.62 4.19 -0.51
C ILE A 76 -17.00 4.81 -0.80
N ALA A 77 -17.04 6.04 -1.34
CA ALA A 77 -18.28 6.71 -1.70
C ALA A 77 -19.03 5.95 -2.81
N GLU A 78 -18.31 5.48 -3.84
CA GLU A 78 -18.86 4.66 -4.91
C GLU A 78 -19.42 3.33 -4.40
N MET A 79 -18.67 2.65 -3.53
CA MET A 79 -19.12 1.41 -2.89
C MET A 79 -20.40 1.63 -2.09
N ARG A 80 -20.50 2.73 -1.34
CA ARG A 80 -21.71 3.10 -0.57
C ARG A 80 -22.89 3.45 -1.49
N ALA A 81 -22.62 4.03 -2.65
CA ALA A 81 -23.60 4.29 -3.69
C ALA A 81 -24.03 3.03 -4.49
N GLY A 82 -23.53 1.85 -4.11
CA GLY A 82 -23.88 0.58 -4.74
C GLY A 82 -23.08 0.24 -6.00
N LYS A 83 -22.10 1.08 -6.38
CA LYS A 83 -21.14 0.74 -7.44
C LYS A 83 -20.13 -0.25 -6.87
N LYS A 84 -20.42 -1.53 -7.03
CA LYS A 84 -19.56 -2.64 -6.61
C LYS A 84 -19.34 -3.55 -7.80
N VAL A 85 -18.12 -4.04 -7.94
CA VAL A 85 -17.77 -5.07 -8.94
C VAL A 85 -17.67 -6.40 -8.20
N SER A 86 -18.29 -7.45 -8.73
CA SER A 86 -18.19 -8.77 -8.11
C SER A 86 -16.79 -9.38 -8.36
N LEU A 87 -16.35 -10.28 -7.48
CA LEU A 87 -15.09 -11.00 -7.68
C LEU A 87 -15.11 -11.84 -8.97
N ASP A 88 -16.26 -12.37 -9.35
CA ASP A 88 -16.41 -13.14 -10.59
C ASP A 88 -16.32 -12.25 -11.82
N GLU A 89 -16.85 -11.03 -11.75
CA GLU A 89 -16.70 -10.03 -12.81
C GLU A 89 -15.24 -9.60 -12.98
N LEU A 90 -14.51 -9.38 -11.87
CA LEU A 90 -13.07 -9.07 -11.94
C LEU A 90 -12.28 -10.23 -12.56
N ARG A 91 -12.57 -11.47 -12.15
CA ARG A 91 -11.96 -12.68 -12.74
C ARG A 91 -12.24 -12.79 -14.23
N ALA A 92 -13.47 -12.51 -14.67
CA ALA A 92 -13.83 -12.53 -16.09
C ALA A 92 -13.04 -11.47 -16.89
N ARG A 93 -12.92 -10.24 -16.36
CA ARG A 93 -12.14 -9.16 -16.98
C ARG A 93 -10.67 -9.52 -17.13
N TRP A 94 -10.07 -10.14 -16.12
CA TRP A 94 -8.66 -10.54 -16.17
C TRP A 94 -8.39 -11.66 -17.18
N ARG A 95 -9.32 -12.60 -17.35
CA ARG A 95 -9.21 -13.64 -18.39
C ARG A 95 -9.21 -13.02 -19.78
N LEU A 96 -10.15 -12.10 -20.05
CA LEU A 96 -10.22 -11.39 -21.32
C LEU A 96 -8.92 -10.60 -21.62
N ARG A 97 -8.31 -9.98 -20.60
CA ARG A 97 -7.05 -9.24 -20.75
C ARG A 97 -5.84 -10.14 -20.98
N GLY A 98 -5.89 -11.39 -20.51
CA GLY A 98 -4.84 -12.39 -20.74
C GLY A 98 -4.87 -12.97 -22.15
N ASP A 99 -6.06 -13.06 -22.76
CA ASP A 99 -6.24 -13.58 -24.11
C ASP A 99 -5.82 -12.57 -25.21
N ASP A 100 -5.83 -11.26 -24.92
CA ASP A 100 -5.34 -10.19 -25.82
C ASP A 100 -3.80 -10.02 -25.81
N ALA A 101 -3.09 -10.78 -24.96
CA ALA A 101 -1.62 -10.73 -24.81
C ALA A 101 -0.91 -11.95 -25.41
N GLY A 102 -1.61 -12.77 -26.20
CA GLY A 102 -1.11 -13.98 -26.88
C GLY A 102 -0.77 -13.78 -28.35
#